data_AF-A0A1R3VD70-F1
#
_entry.id   AF-A0A1R3VD70-F1
#
_cell.length_a   1.000
_cell.length_b   1.000
_cell.length_c   1.000
_cell.angle_alpha   90.00
_cell.angle_beta   90.00
_cell.angle_gamma   90.00
#
_symmetry.space_group_name_H-M   'P 1'
#
loop_
_entity.id
_entity.type
_entity.pdbx_description
1 polymer ?
#
loop_
_entity_poly.entity_id
_entity_poly.type
_entity_poly.pdbx_seq_one_letter_code
_entity_poly.pdbx_strand_id
1 'polypeptide(L)'
;MGAVAYDPVPDIEAISSKLAKLQAALSDGLSRERCLRRWSEFIRERDGHRCVDCHSRRRISAHHISRKSFLTEAQFQTGNGITLCSACHREMHRGFNARPDLSMPVDAQGGEKLPLMERLYSILTDDAVERNLMRDEFYFLSDELLTSFKRMQGYDPGTHFPGARIEQAYLILAEGELGTRRAIAEANGVPLTDRPLLPGGLYMVLSEEDGQPGQAIVVQTYVPRWKPST
;
A
#
# COMPACT_ATOMS: atom_id res chain seq x y z
N MET A 1 -2.74 33.49 11.46
CA MET A 1 -3.66 32.43 11.91
C MET A 1 -4.53 32.03 10.74
N GLY A 2 -4.12 31.01 9.98
CA GLY A 2 -4.92 30.49 8.87
C GLY A 2 -5.99 29.56 9.40
N ALA A 3 -7.25 29.78 9.02
CA ALA A 3 -8.35 28.90 9.37
C ALA A 3 -8.01 27.47 8.93
N VAL A 4 -8.01 26.51 9.87
CA VAL A 4 -7.98 25.10 9.56
C VAL A 4 -9.33 24.79 8.91
N ALA A 5 -9.38 24.79 7.58
CA ALA A 5 -10.57 24.39 6.84
C ALA A 5 -10.76 22.89 7.10
N TYR A 6 -11.74 22.56 7.94
CA TYR A 6 -12.12 21.17 8.17
C TYR A 6 -12.58 20.57 6.85
N ASP A 7 -12.05 19.40 6.49
CA ASP A 7 -12.50 18.72 5.29
C ASP A 7 -13.99 18.38 5.43
N PRO A 8 -14.82 18.65 4.42
CA PRO A 8 -16.24 18.33 4.49
C PRO A 8 -16.42 16.82 4.71
N VAL A 9 -17.44 16.48 5.49
CA VAL A 9 -17.84 15.08 5.74
C VAL A 9 -17.95 14.35 4.40
N PRO A 10 -17.34 13.16 4.26
CA PRO A 10 -17.39 12.43 3.00
C PRO A 10 -18.82 12.11 2.55
N ASP A 11 -19.13 12.40 1.29
CA ASP A 11 -20.40 12.04 0.66
C ASP A 11 -20.37 10.56 0.23
N ILE A 12 -20.79 9.68 1.14
CA ILE A 12 -20.80 8.24 0.93
C ILE A 12 -21.69 7.84 -0.26
N GLU A 13 -22.80 8.54 -0.48
CA GLU A 13 -23.72 8.24 -1.58
C GLU A 13 -23.07 8.56 -2.93
N ALA A 14 -22.41 9.71 -3.03
CA ALA A 14 -21.66 10.08 -4.23
C ALA A 14 -20.53 9.07 -4.51
N ILE A 15 -19.75 8.69 -3.48
CA ILE A 15 -18.65 7.72 -3.61
C ILE A 15 -19.20 6.37 -4.10
N SER A 16 -20.24 5.85 -3.46
CA SER A 16 -20.91 4.60 -3.86
C SER A 16 -21.48 4.66 -5.27
N SER A 17 -22.06 5.80 -5.68
CA SER A 17 -22.54 6.01 -7.05
C SER A 17 -21.42 5.95 -8.09
N LYS A 18 -20.24 6.53 -7.78
CA LYS A 18 -19.07 6.42 -8.67
C LYS A 18 -18.52 5.00 -8.71
N LEU A 19 -18.50 4.30 -7.57
CA LEU A 19 -18.07 2.91 -7.51
C LEU A 19 -18.95 2.01 -8.37
N ALA A 20 -20.28 2.13 -8.25
CA ALA A 20 -21.22 1.37 -9.06
C ALA A 20 -21.02 1.63 -10.56
N LYS A 21 -20.73 2.87 -10.96
CA LYS A 21 -20.41 3.22 -12.36
C LYS A 21 -19.10 2.60 -12.85
N LEU A 22 -18.09 2.49 -11.98
CA LEU A 22 -16.85 1.79 -12.29
C LEU A 22 -17.10 0.29 -12.44
N GLN A 23 -17.81 -0.33 -11.49
CA GLN A 23 -18.14 -1.75 -11.52
C GLN A 23 -18.93 -2.12 -12.78
N ALA A 24 -19.99 -1.38 -13.10
CA ALA A 24 -20.75 -1.57 -14.33
C ALA A 24 -19.86 -1.45 -15.58
N ALA A 25 -18.97 -0.45 -15.64
CA ALA A 25 -18.05 -0.28 -16.77
C ALA A 25 -17.11 -1.48 -16.97
N LEU A 26 -16.67 -2.10 -15.88
CA LEU A 26 -15.82 -3.30 -15.91
C LEU A 26 -16.63 -4.54 -16.32
N SER A 27 -17.82 -4.73 -15.74
CA SER A 27 -18.71 -5.87 -16.04
C SER A 27 -19.23 -5.84 -17.48
N ASP A 28 -19.55 -4.66 -18.01
CA ASP A 28 -20.01 -4.46 -19.39
C ASP A 28 -18.88 -4.57 -20.43
N GLY A 29 -17.63 -4.77 -19.98
CA GLY A 29 -16.47 -4.91 -20.88
C GLY A 29 -16.18 -3.64 -21.69
N LEU A 30 -16.40 -2.46 -21.10
CA LEU A 30 -16.14 -1.20 -21.80
C LEU A 30 -14.65 -1.04 -22.15
N SER A 31 -14.37 -0.14 -23.10
CA SER A 31 -12.98 0.14 -23.50
C SER A 31 -12.12 0.54 -22.30
N ARG A 32 -10.84 0.13 -22.33
CA ARG A 32 -9.88 0.42 -21.26
C ARG A 32 -9.82 1.89 -20.88
N GLU A 33 -9.93 2.79 -21.85
CA GLU A 33 -9.98 4.24 -21.62
C GLU A 33 -11.19 4.66 -20.79
N ARG A 34 -12.38 4.11 -21.09
CA ARG A 34 -13.61 4.40 -20.33
C ARG A 34 -13.50 3.88 -18.91
N CYS A 35 -12.96 2.67 -18.71
CA CYS A 35 -12.71 2.12 -17.37
C CYS A 35 -11.71 2.98 -16.58
N LEU A 36 -10.61 3.41 -17.20
CA LEU A 36 -9.63 4.30 -16.56
C LEU A 36 -10.24 5.64 -16.16
N ARG A 37 -11.11 6.20 -17.01
CA ARG A 37 -11.83 7.43 -16.69
C ARG A 37 -12.76 7.25 -15.49
N ARG A 38 -13.55 6.17 -15.45
CA ARG A 38 -14.44 5.87 -14.32
C ARG A 38 -13.67 5.60 -13.03
N TRP A 39 -12.56 4.88 -13.13
CA TRP A 39 -11.67 4.63 -12.00
C TRP A 39 -11.10 5.94 -11.45
N SER A 40 -10.57 6.81 -12.31
CA SER A 40 -10.05 8.13 -11.91
C SER A 40 -11.13 9.07 -11.35
N GLU A 41 -12.37 9.00 -11.86
CA GLU A 41 -13.52 9.71 -11.29
C GLU A 41 -13.85 9.19 -9.88
N PHE A 42 -13.88 7.87 -9.68
CA PHE A 42 -14.13 7.26 -8.37
C PHE A 42 -13.04 7.61 -7.34
N ILE A 43 -11.76 7.46 -7.69
CA ILE A 43 -10.64 7.74 -6.78
C ILE A 43 -10.67 9.20 -6.31
N ARG A 44 -10.89 10.15 -7.22
CA ARG A 44 -10.99 11.58 -6.86
C ARG A 44 -12.20 11.90 -5.99
N GLU A 45 -13.33 11.23 -6.22
CA GLU A 45 -14.52 11.39 -5.37
C GLU A 45 -14.26 10.87 -3.95
N ARG A 46 -13.75 9.64 -3.82
CA ARG A 46 -13.39 9.02 -2.54
C ARG A 46 -12.42 9.90 -1.74
N ASP A 47 -11.42 10.45 -2.41
CA ASP A 47 -10.38 11.26 -1.78
C ASP A 47 -10.82 12.71 -1.53
N GLY A 48 -12.08 13.06 -1.81
CA GLY A 48 -12.66 14.38 -1.50
C GLY A 48 -12.17 15.49 -2.43
N HIS A 49 -11.81 15.13 -3.67
CA HIS A 49 -11.24 16.04 -4.68
C HIS A 49 -10.04 16.84 -4.14
N ARG A 50 -9.16 16.18 -3.38
CA ARG A 50 -7.93 16.78 -2.85
C ARG A 50 -6.76 15.82 -2.93
N CYS A 51 -5.57 16.37 -2.93
CA CYS A 51 -4.35 15.61 -2.73
C CYS A 51 -4.39 14.94 -1.36
N VAL A 52 -4.28 13.62 -1.29
CA VAL A 52 -4.24 12.88 -0.01
C VAL A 52 -2.95 13.20 0.77
N ASP A 53 -1.88 13.57 0.06
CA ASP A 53 -0.58 13.88 0.66
C ASP A 53 -0.51 15.29 1.28
N CYS A 54 -0.93 16.31 0.53
CA CYS A 54 -0.76 17.71 0.93
C CYS A 54 -2.06 18.53 1.02
N HIS A 55 -3.21 17.87 0.85
CA HIS A 55 -4.56 18.45 0.89
C HIS A 55 -4.86 19.56 -0.15
N SER A 56 -3.94 19.82 -1.08
CA SER A 56 -4.17 20.75 -2.19
C SER A 56 -5.31 20.26 -3.09
N ARG A 57 -6.23 21.17 -3.41
CA ARG A 57 -7.35 20.94 -4.36
C ARG A 57 -7.03 21.38 -5.79
N ARG A 58 -5.80 21.84 -6.03
CA ARG A 58 -5.39 22.38 -7.34
C ARG A 58 -4.74 21.30 -8.20
N ARG A 59 -5.18 21.20 -9.46
CA ARG A 59 -4.58 20.31 -10.49
C ARG A 59 -4.40 18.87 -9.98
N ILE A 60 -5.48 18.29 -9.48
CA ILE A 60 -5.51 16.95 -8.92
C ILE A 60 -5.72 15.89 -9.99
N SER A 61 -5.15 14.71 -9.77
CA SER A 61 -5.30 13.54 -10.64
C SER A 61 -5.17 12.26 -9.81
N ALA A 62 -5.91 11.22 -10.19
CA ALA A 62 -5.68 9.89 -9.65
C ALA A 62 -4.30 9.36 -10.11
N HIS A 63 -3.56 8.81 -9.15
CA HIS A 63 -2.27 8.14 -9.30
C HIS A 63 -2.45 6.65 -8.97
N HIS A 64 -1.78 5.78 -9.72
CA HIS A 64 -1.74 4.36 -9.35
C HIS A 64 -0.59 4.16 -8.37
N ILE A 65 -0.82 3.53 -7.22
CA ILE A 65 0.22 3.32 -6.21
C ILE A 65 1.22 2.28 -6.72
N SER A 66 0.74 1.10 -7.10
CA SER A 66 1.49 0.07 -7.79
C SER A 66 1.38 0.25 -9.30
N ARG A 67 2.50 0.14 -10.02
CA ARG A 67 2.51 0.44 -11.45
C ARG A 67 1.78 -0.64 -12.24
N LYS A 68 0.82 -0.21 -13.06
CA LYS A 68 0.09 -1.04 -14.03
C LYS A 68 0.97 -1.78 -15.04
N SER A 69 2.24 -1.36 -15.23
CA SER A 69 3.19 -2.03 -16.12
C SER A 69 3.74 -3.31 -15.53
N PHE A 70 3.71 -3.44 -14.20
CA PHE A 70 4.22 -4.58 -13.46
C PHE A 70 3.09 -5.45 -12.91
N LEU A 71 2.01 -4.82 -12.42
CA LEU A 71 0.84 -5.50 -11.84
C LEU A 71 -0.42 -5.04 -12.58
N THR A 72 -0.72 -5.68 -13.71
CA THR A 72 -1.85 -5.33 -14.58
C THR A 72 -3.19 -5.61 -13.91
N GLU A 73 -3.26 -6.64 -13.07
CA GLU A 73 -4.42 -7.02 -12.26
C GLU A 73 -4.82 -5.94 -11.25
N ALA A 74 -3.87 -5.10 -10.83
CA ALA A 74 -4.08 -4.02 -9.88
C ALA A 74 -4.69 -2.75 -10.52
N GLN A 75 -4.72 -2.65 -11.86
CA GLN A 75 -4.97 -1.39 -12.57
C GLN A 75 -6.28 -0.70 -12.17
N PHE A 76 -7.35 -1.47 -11.94
CA PHE A 76 -8.68 -0.93 -11.62
C PHE A 76 -9.10 -1.18 -10.17
N GLN A 77 -8.24 -1.77 -9.36
CA GLN A 77 -8.53 -2.02 -7.95
C GLN A 77 -8.60 -0.69 -7.20
N THR A 78 -9.62 -0.53 -6.36
CA THR A 78 -9.93 0.75 -5.72
C THR A 78 -8.87 1.16 -4.70
N GLY A 79 -8.25 0.20 -4.02
CA GLY A 79 -7.12 0.40 -3.12
C GLY A 79 -5.81 0.77 -3.83
N ASN A 80 -5.68 0.51 -5.14
CA ASN A 80 -4.45 0.83 -5.89
C ASN A 80 -4.45 2.27 -6.45
N GLY A 81 -5.41 3.11 -6.05
CA GLY A 81 -5.52 4.49 -6.48
C GLY A 81 -5.39 5.48 -5.33
N ILE A 82 -4.75 6.62 -5.59
CA ILE A 82 -4.67 7.76 -4.66
C ILE A 82 -4.71 9.07 -5.44
N THR A 83 -5.42 10.07 -4.95
CA THR A 83 -5.50 11.40 -5.57
C THR A 83 -4.32 12.25 -5.14
N LEU A 84 -3.56 12.77 -6.11
CA LEU A 84 -2.42 13.64 -5.86
C LEU A 84 -2.55 14.94 -6.68
N CYS A 85 -2.06 16.05 -6.13
CA CYS A 85 -1.85 17.27 -6.91
C CYS A 85 -0.67 17.11 -7.88
N SER A 86 -0.59 17.96 -8.90
CA SER A 86 0.48 17.89 -9.90
C SER A 86 1.90 17.94 -9.32
N ALA A 87 2.12 18.61 -8.18
CA ALA A 87 3.42 18.68 -7.53
C ALA A 87 3.81 17.33 -6.90
N CYS A 88 2.97 16.79 -6.01
CA CYS A 88 3.17 15.48 -5.39
C CYS A 88 3.18 14.36 -6.44
N HIS A 89 2.32 14.44 -7.46
CA HIS A 89 2.27 13.43 -8.52
C HIS A 89 3.59 13.39 -9.32
N ARG A 90 4.18 14.55 -9.64
CA ARG A 90 5.48 14.60 -10.32
C ARG A 90 6.61 14.00 -9.47
N GLU A 91 6.54 14.16 -8.16
CA GLU A 91 7.51 13.58 -7.23
C GLU A 91 7.49 12.05 -7.24
N MET A 92 6.30 11.44 -7.33
CA MET A 92 6.18 9.99 -7.47
C MET A 92 6.84 9.46 -8.76
N HIS A 93 6.88 10.31 -9.79
CA HIS A 93 7.56 10.07 -11.06
C HIS A 93 8.98 10.67 -11.10
N ARG A 94 9.64 10.97 -9.98
CA ARG A 94 11.07 11.35 -10.02
C ARG A 94 11.93 10.08 -10.19
N GLY A 95 12.88 10.07 -11.13
CA GLY A 95 13.70 8.89 -11.44
C GLY A 95 13.11 8.04 -12.58
N PHE A 96 13.39 6.74 -12.60
CA PHE A 96 12.96 5.86 -13.69
C PHE A 96 11.43 5.63 -13.70
N ASN A 97 10.80 5.92 -14.84
CA ASN A 97 9.37 5.69 -15.07
C ASN A 97 9.05 5.06 -16.43
N ALA A 98 10.05 4.51 -17.12
CA ALA A 98 9.82 3.76 -18.34
C ALA A 98 9.39 2.32 -18.01
N ARG A 99 9.00 1.57 -19.04
CA ARG A 99 8.80 0.13 -18.91
C ARG A 99 10.19 -0.50 -18.65
N PRO A 100 10.34 -1.34 -17.61
CA PRO A 100 11.62 -2.00 -17.36
C PRO A 100 11.96 -2.93 -18.52
N ASP A 101 13.24 -2.96 -18.86
CA ASP A 101 13.85 -3.94 -19.75
C ASP A 101 14.02 -5.24 -18.98
N LEU A 102 13.22 -6.24 -19.34
CA LEU A 102 13.21 -7.54 -18.69
C LEU A 102 14.49 -8.36 -18.96
N SER A 103 15.39 -7.88 -19.84
CA SER A 103 16.71 -8.48 -20.06
C SER A 103 17.77 -8.00 -19.07
N MET A 104 17.49 -6.93 -18.31
CA MET A 104 18.38 -6.39 -17.30
C MET A 104 18.04 -6.96 -15.90
N PRO A 105 18.99 -6.94 -14.94
CA PRO A 105 18.68 -7.23 -13.55
C PRO A 105 17.52 -6.36 -13.04
N VAL A 106 16.67 -6.93 -12.19
CA VAL A 106 15.38 -6.37 -11.75
C VAL A 106 15.51 -4.95 -11.14
N ASP A 107 16.66 -4.66 -10.54
CA ASP A 107 17.01 -3.41 -9.88
C ASP A 107 17.81 -2.43 -10.76
N ALA A 108 18.37 -2.87 -11.89
CA ALA A 108 19.34 -2.12 -12.69
C ALA A 108 18.77 -0.82 -13.30
N GLN A 109 17.46 -0.75 -13.48
CA GLN A 109 16.78 0.44 -14.02
C GLN A 109 15.97 1.18 -12.97
N GLY A 110 16.00 0.77 -11.70
CA GLY A 110 15.07 1.26 -10.69
C GLY A 110 13.71 0.60 -10.89
N GLY A 111 13.55 -0.58 -10.26
CA GLY A 111 12.33 -1.39 -10.28
C GLY A 111 11.13 -0.71 -9.63
N GLU A 112 10.24 -1.49 -9.02
CA GLU A 112 9.15 -0.90 -8.23
C GLU A 112 9.73 -0.03 -7.12
N LYS A 113 9.20 1.19 -6.97
CA LYS A 113 9.65 2.11 -5.92
C LYS A 113 8.95 1.73 -4.62
N LEU A 114 9.31 0.58 -4.06
CA LEU A 114 8.69 0.01 -2.87
C LEU A 114 8.57 1.03 -1.71
N PRO A 115 9.59 1.87 -1.41
CA PRO A 115 9.45 2.91 -0.38
C PRO A 115 8.39 3.97 -0.68
N LEU A 116 8.18 4.31 -1.97
CA LEU A 116 7.09 5.22 -2.33
C LEU A 116 5.73 4.53 -2.21
N MET A 117 5.63 3.27 -2.61
CA MET A 117 4.40 2.50 -2.47
C MET A 117 4.00 2.36 -1.00
N GLU A 118 4.95 1.98 -0.15
CA GLU A 118 4.79 1.94 1.31
C GLU A 118 4.23 3.26 1.84
N ARG A 119 4.89 4.38 1.55
CA ARG A 119 4.45 5.71 1.97
C ARG A 119 3.03 6.01 1.49
N LEU A 120 2.73 5.75 0.22
CA LEU A 120 1.41 6.04 -0.37
C LEU A 120 0.31 5.18 0.27
N TYR A 121 0.56 3.90 0.54
CA TYR A 121 -0.39 3.06 1.26
C TYR A 121 -0.54 3.50 2.72
N SER A 122 0.52 3.95 3.38
CA SER A 122 0.44 4.50 4.74
C SER A 122 -0.46 5.73 4.78
N ILE A 123 -0.17 6.77 3.99
CA ILE A 123 -0.98 8.01 4.01
C ILE A 123 -2.41 7.76 3.55
N LEU A 124 -2.63 6.81 2.64
CA LEU A 124 -3.99 6.44 2.21
C LEU A 124 -4.75 5.76 3.35
N THR A 125 -4.07 4.91 4.12
CA THR A 125 -4.66 4.25 5.28
C THR A 125 -5.01 5.26 6.36
N ASP A 126 -4.11 6.21 6.64
CA ASP A 126 -4.35 7.28 7.61
C ASP A 126 -5.54 8.16 7.19
N ASP A 127 -5.58 8.63 5.93
CA ASP A 127 -6.71 9.44 5.40
C ASP A 127 -8.05 8.69 5.49
N ALA A 128 -8.05 7.39 5.15
CA ALA A 128 -9.24 6.56 5.19
C ALA A 128 -9.79 6.39 6.61
N VAL A 129 -8.90 6.24 7.60
CA VAL A 129 -9.29 6.10 9.02
C VAL A 129 -9.76 7.44 9.58
N GLU A 130 -9.01 8.52 9.37
CA GLU A 130 -9.35 9.86 9.86
C GLU A 130 -10.71 10.36 9.34
N ARG A 131 -11.05 9.99 8.10
CA ARG A 131 -12.31 10.37 7.45
C ARG A 131 -13.43 9.35 7.64
N ASN A 132 -13.20 8.29 8.42
CA ASN A 132 -14.15 7.21 8.65
C ASN A 132 -14.68 6.58 7.34
N LEU A 133 -13.78 6.40 6.37
CA LEU A 133 -14.04 5.87 5.04
C LEU A 133 -13.53 4.44 4.83
N MET A 134 -12.77 3.89 5.78
CA MET A 134 -12.17 2.56 5.64
C MET A 134 -13.25 1.48 5.45
N ARG A 135 -13.37 1.01 4.21
CA ARG A 135 -14.29 -0.02 3.73
C ARG A 135 -13.62 -0.81 2.63
N ASP A 136 -13.82 -2.12 2.62
CA ASP A 136 -13.20 -3.00 1.63
C ASP A 136 -13.56 -2.60 0.20
N GLU A 137 -14.80 -2.21 -0.07
CA GLU A 137 -15.23 -1.79 -1.42
C GLU A 137 -14.51 -0.51 -1.92
N PHE A 138 -14.17 0.40 -1.01
CA PHE A 138 -13.54 1.69 -1.35
C PHE A 138 -12.01 1.60 -1.47
N TYR A 139 -11.42 0.59 -0.84
CA TYR A 139 -9.97 0.38 -0.75
C TYR A 139 -9.58 -1.08 -1.08
N PHE A 140 -10.28 -1.68 -2.04
CA PHE A 140 -10.09 -3.07 -2.41
C PHE A 140 -8.73 -3.28 -3.06
N LEU A 141 -8.01 -4.31 -2.60
CA LEU A 141 -6.86 -4.91 -3.28
C LEU A 141 -7.16 -6.42 -3.45
N SER A 142 -6.68 -7.14 -4.44
CA SER A 142 -6.91 -8.61 -4.51
C SER A 142 -5.94 -9.40 -3.62
N ASP A 143 -6.29 -10.63 -3.25
CA ASP A 143 -5.38 -11.51 -2.49
C ASP A 143 -4.14 -11.85 -3.32
N GLU A 144 -4.32 -11.97 -4.64
CA GLU A 144 -3.24 -12.12 -5.61
C GLU A 144 -2.25 -10.96 -5.53
N LEU A 145 -2.74 -9.71 -5.48
CA LEU A 145 -1.90 -8.54 -5.38
C LEU A 145 -1.12 -8.49 -4.05
N LEU A 146 -1.80 -8.77 -2.93
CA LEU A 146 -1.12 -8.84 -1.63
C LEU A 146 -0.09 -9.99 -1.59
N THR A 147 -0.38 -11.12 -2.25
CA THR A 147 0.56 -12.22 -2.41
C THR A 147 1.78 -11.81 -3.24
N SER A 148 1.59 -11.01 -4.30
CA SER A 148 2.69 -10.44 -5.07
C SER A 148 3.57 -9.52 -4.21
N PHE A 149 2.98 -8.71 -3.33
CA PHE A 149 3.76 -7.90 -2.38
C PHE A 149 4.57 -8.75 -1.40
N LYS A 150 3.96 -9.81 -0.84
CA LYS A 150 4.66 -10.75 0.05
C LYS A 150 5.85 -11.41 -0.64
N ARG A 151 5.66 -11.90 -1.86
CA ARG A 151 6.73 -12.53 -2.66
C ARG A 151 7.86 -11.57 -2.96
N MET A 152 7.55 -10.32 -3.34
CA MET A 152 8.57 -9.29 -3.57
C MET A 152 9.43 -9.02 -2.34
N GLN A 153 8.85 -9.14 -1.13
CA GLN A 153 9.55 -8.94 0.14
C GLN A 153 10.14 -10.23 0.74
N GLY A 154 10.02 -11.36 0.03
CA GLY A 154 10.56 -12.66 0.46
C GLY A 154 9.71 -13.41 1.49
N TYR A 155 8.47 -12.99 1.73
CA TYR A 155 7.54 -13.67 2.63
C TYR A 155 6.83 -14.86 1.97
N ASP A 156 6.47 -15.85 2.80
CA ASP A 156 5.54 -16.91 2.39
C ASP A 156 4.15 -16.31 2.08
N PRO A 157 3.46 -16.73 1.00
CA PRO A 157 2.11 -16.26 0.66
C PRO A 157 1.08 -16.36 1.80
N GLY A 158 1.19 -17.38 2.64
CA GLY A 158 0.35 -17.62 3.81
C GLY A 158 0.68 -16.76 5.03
N THR A 159 1.77 -15.99 5.00
CA THR A 159 2.15 -15.08 6.10
C THR A 159 1.01 -14.10 6.40
N HIS A 160 0.58 -14.05 7.65
CA HIS A 160 -0.51 -13.17 8.07
C HIS A 160 -0.01 -11.75 8.35
N PHE A 161 -0.73 -10.76 7.82
CA PHE A 161 -0.59 -9.35 8.15
C PHE A 161 -1.95 -8.83 8.63
N PRO A 162 -1.99 -8.06 9.74
CA PRO A 162 -3.24 -7.60 10.31
C PRO A 162 -3.78 -6.35 9.58
N GLY A 163 -5.02 -5.95 9.88
CA GLY A 163 -5.62 -4.72 9.38
C GLY A 163 -6.33 -4.85 8.03
N ALA A 164 -6.80 -3.70 7.53
CA ALA A 164 -7.48 -3.60 6.24
C ALA A 164 -6.53 -3.90 5.07
N ARG A 165 -7.06 -4.11 3.86
CA ARG A 165 -6.27 -4.57 2.71
C ARG A 165 -5.14 -3.60 2.31
N ILE A 166 -5.42 -2.30 2.27
CA ILE A 166 -4.39 -1.27 2.02
C ILE A 166 -3.40 -1.12 3.18
N GLU A 167 -3.84 -1.41 4.41
CA GLU A 167 -2.97 -1.42 5.58
C GLU A 167 -2.02 -2.62 5.55
N GLN A 168 -2.50 -3.80 5.13
CA GLN A 168 -1.66 -4.96 4.87
C GLN A 168 -0.62 -4.66 3.79
N ALA A 169 -1.01 -3.98 2.70
CA ALA A 169 -0.06 -3.55 1.67
C ALA A 169 1.04 -2.65 2.24
N TYR A 170 0.66 -1.66 3.05
CA TYR A 170 1.61 -0.83 3.79
C TYR A 170 2.55 -1.68 4.66
N LEU A 171 2.02 -2.57 5.49
CA LEU A 171 2.81 -3.38 6.43
C LEU A 171 3.76 -4.35 5.75
N ILE A 172 3.33 -4.96 4.64
CA ILE A 172 4.18 -5.84 3.84
C ILE A 172 5.36 -5.04 3.28
N LEU A 173 5.11 -3.82 2.80
CA LEU A 173 6.11 -2.98 2.13
C LEU A 173 7.02 -2.19 3.09
N ALA A 174 6.58 -1.93 4.32
CA ALA A 174 7.33 -1.22 5.35
C ALA A 174 8.50 -2.04 5.90
N GLU A 175 8.44 -3.36 5.72
CA GLU A 175 9.50 -4.26 6.11
C GLU A 175 10.59 -4.32 5.05
N GLY A 176 11.86 -4.27 5.49
CA GLY A 176 12.99 -4.57 4.63
C GLY A 176 12.95 -6.01 4.13
N GLU A 177 13.53 -6.25 2.94
CA GLU A 177 13.58 -7.56 2.29
C GLU A 177 13.99 -8.66 3.30
N LEU A 178 13.10 -9.63 3.53
CA LEU A 178 13.33 -10.69 4.53
C LEU A 178 14.63 -11.45 4.26
N GLY A 179 14.99 -11.63 2.98
CA GLY A 179 16.24 -12.23 2.56
C GLY A 179 17.47 -11.49 3.10
N THR A 180 17.51 -10.16 2.98
CA THR A 180 18.60 -9.34 3.52
C THR A 180 18.70 -9.45 5.03
N ARG A 181 17.56 -9.43 5.73
CA ARG A 181 17.55 -9.57 7.19
C ARG A 181 18.03 -10.95 7.65
N ARG A 182 17.61 -12.02 6.96
CA ARG A 182 18.10 -13.38 7.21
C ARG A 182 19.61 -13.47 7.00
N ALA A 183 20.12 -12.94 5.88
CA ALA A 183 21.55 -12.95 5.61
C ALA A 183 22.37 -12.20 6.68
N ILE A 184 21.88 -11.04 7.14
CA ILE A 184 22.51 -10.28 8.23
C ILE A 184 22.44 -11.06 9.54
N ALA A 185 21.29 -11.67 9.86
CA ALA A 185 21.12 -12.43 11.09
C ALA A 185 22.05 -13.66 11.12
N GLU A 186 22.08 -14.45 10.05
CA GLU A 186 22.99 -15.59 9.88
C GLU A 186 24.46 -15.18 10.00
N ALA A 187 24.87 -14.10 9.33
CA ALA A 187 26.25 -13.61 9.38
C ALA A 187 26.69 -13.18 10.78
N ASN A 188 25.75 -12.81 11.65
CA ASN A 188 26.02 -12.40 13.04
C ASN A 188 25.68 -13.50 14.07
N GLY A 189 25.31 -14.71 13.62
CA GLY A 189 24.90 -15.80 14.53
C GLY A 189 23.63 -15.48 15.32
N VAL A 190 22.78 -14.58 14.81
CA VAL A 190 21.54 -14.16 15.44
C VAL A 190 20.39 -15.04 14.94
N PRO A 191 19.66 -15.73 15.83
CA PRO A 191 18.44 -16.45 15.44
C PRO A 191 17.38 -15.45 14.94
N LEU A 192 16.71 -15.78 13.83
CA LEU A 192 15.60 -15.00 13.28
C LEU A 192 14.33 -15.83 13.27
N THR A 193 13.17 -15.19 13.48
CA THR A 193 11.87 -15.85 13.31
C THR A 193 11.31 -15.57 11.91
N ASP A 194 10.42 -16.45 11.45
CA ASP A 194 9.67 -16.24 10.21
C ASP A 194 8.50 -15.25 10.35
N ARG A 195 8.27 -14.71 11.55
CA ARG A 195 7.21 -13.72 11.79
C ARG A 195 7.65 -12.34 11.26
N PRO A 196 6.79 -11.59 10.56
CA PRO A 196 7.10 -10.23 10.13
C PRO A 196 7.30 -9.33 11.35
N LEU A 197 8.20 -8.35 11.28
CA LEU A 197 8.39 -7.36 12.34
C LEU A 197 7.50 -6.16 12.01
N LEU A 198 6.37 -5.98 12.69
CA LEU A 198 5.53 -4.85 12.35
C LEU A 198 6.13 -3.54 12.89
N PRO A 199 5.77 -2.36 12.35
CA PRO A 199 6.26 -1.08 12.84
C PRO A 199 6.12 -0.94 14.35
N GLY A 200 7.21 -0.56 15.03
CA GLY A 200 7.28 -0.46 16.49
C GLY A 200 7.53 -1.79 17.21
N GLY A 201 7.65 -2.89 16.47
CA GLY A 201 8.04 -4.20 17.01
C GLY A 201 9.53 -4.27 17.35
N LEU A 202 9.87 -5.22 18.23
CA LEU A 202 11.24 -5.49 18.67
C LEU A 202 11.57 -6.98 18.49
N TYR A 203 12.78 -7.25 17.97
CA TYR A 203 13.43 -8.54 18.09
C TYR A 203 14.29 -8.57 19.35
N MET A 204 13.98 -9.48 20.27
CA MET A 204 14.82 -9.77 21.42
C MET A 204 15.54 -11.09 21.17
N VAL A 205 16.87 -11.06 21.24
CA VAL A 205 17.71 -12.25 21.18
C VAL A 205 18.13 -12.55 22.60
N LEU A 206 17.64 -13.66 23.14
CA LEU A 206 18.06 -14.14 24.45
C LEU A 206 19.40 -14.86 24.26
N SER A 207 20.39 -14.43 25.04
CA SER A 207 21.72 -15.04 25.05
C SER A 207 21.64 -16.50 25.49
N GLU A 208 22.57 -17.31 24.99
CA GLU A 208 22.68 -18.72 25.36
C GLU A 208 22.97 -18.85 26.86
N GLU A 209 22.15 -19.62 27.58
CA GLU A 209 22.52 -20.23 28.84
C GLU A 209 22.88 -21.70 28.55
N ASP A 210 24.09 -22.11 28.94
CA ASP A 210 24.57 -23.50 29.00
C ASP A 210 24.08 -24.44 27.88
N GLY A 211 24.60 -24.27 26.66
CA GLY A 211 24.47 -25.25 25.57
C GLY A 211 23.10 -25.31 24.89
N GLN A 212 22.20 -24.35 25.16
CA GLN A 212 20.97 -24.15 24.40
C GLN A 212 21.18 -23.10 23.30
N PRO A 213 20.70 -23.32 22.06
CA PRO A 213 20.76 -22.31 21.01
C PRO A 213 19.97 -21.07 21.44
N GLY A 214 20.51 -19.88 21.15
CA GLY A 214 19.86 -18.61 21.47
C GLY A 214 18.43 -18.55 20.95
N GLN A 215 17.50 -18.01 21.76
CA GLN A 215 16.09 -17.90 21.39
C GLN A 215 15.77 -16.50 20.91
N ALA A 216 15.09 -16.39 19.76
CA ALA A 216 14.54 -15.13 19.28
C ALA A 216 13.07 -14.98 19.69
N ILE A 217 12.74 -13.84 20.29
CA ILE A 217 11.37 -13.45 20.63
C ILE A 217 11.01 -12.19 19.83
N VAL A 218 9.85 -12.22 19.18
CA VAL A 218 9.29 -11.03 18.54
C VAL A 218 8.22 -10.43 19.42
N VAL A 219 8.45 -9.20 19.87
CA VAL A 219 7.47 -8.38 20.58
C VAL A 219 6.80 -7.47 19.56
N GLN A 220 5.49 -7.63 19.39
CA GLN A 220 4.67 -6.83 18.48
C GLN A 220 3.89 -5.81 19.28
N THR A 221 4.04 -4.53 18.96
CA THR A 221 3.25 -3.44 19.54
C THR A 221 2.27 -2.84 18.54
N TYR A 222 2.35 -3.24 17.26
CA TYR A 222 1.52 -2.69 16.20
C TYR A 222 0.03 -2.97 16.46
N VAL A 223 -0.75 -1.90 16.52
CA VAL A 223 -2.21 -1.96 16.60
C VAL A 223 -2.76 -1.57 15.24
N PRO A 224 -3.57 -2.42 14.60
CA PRO A 224 -4.22 -2.08 13.34
C PRO A 224 -5.01 -0.78 13.48
N ARG A 225 -4.77 0.14 12.54
CA ARG A 225 -5.42 1.45 12.47
C ARG A 225 -6.92 1.32 12.25
N TRP A 226 -7.34 0.23 11.62
CA TRP A 226 -8.74 -0.13 11.47
C TRP A 226 -9.00 -1.53 12.03
N LYS A 227 -10.11 -1.65 12.75
CA LYS A 227 -10.67 -2.94 13.18
C LYS A 227 -12.07 -3.05 12.58
N PRO A 228 -12.45 -4.20 12.00
CA PRO A 228 -13.83 -4.43 11.64
C PRO A 228 -14.70 -4.23 12.88
N SER A 229 -15.83 -3.53 12.72
CA SER A 229 -16.88 -3.57 13.74
C SER A 229 -17.25 -5.04 13.96
N THR A 230 -17.12 -5.49 15.21
CA THR A 230 -17.50 -6.85 15.62
C THR A 230 -19.01 -7.04 15.59
#